data_AF-W5SWV5-F1
#
_entry.id   AF-W5SWV5-F1
#
_cell.length_a   1.000
_cell.length_b   1.000
_cell.length_c   1.000
_cell.angle_alpha   90.00
_cell.angle_beta   90.00
_cell.angle_gamma   90.00
#
_symmetry.space_group_name_H-M   'P 1'
#
loop_
_entity.id
_entity.type
_entity.pdbx_description
1 polymer ?
#
loop_
_entity_poly.entity_id
_entity_poly.type
_entity_poly.pdbx_seq_one_letter_code
_entity_poly.pdbx_strand_id
1 'polypeptide(L)'
;MMKVKHLSLLIVLILMPLLLLLISCNSSTDLKKDTVDMVSNIRMQAYSEKREVKFHNVFDIFGLSYDDRQVMLKIQGVVTNPNIGKDKNYKTYTDSQFYDLINILGELRVKSIIKSYLEASKIQSNVQKAFEKALNNIYDDKKKLSLQSKLNDIKDGYNLNLKELFNERSVDDVYAKIANNTYMSQVIANANAQLSQLRSHVRGVANDKDVYLQLSANEQDVIDDIKGIVTNPAVAKDYDYETSTDSKFYDLLNTLDILKVREMIEAYLREARKRAEKYAEVKSIIDSIEDSVLREKLQKLLDDKHDLYKVTLKRIFNSSNSDFIYQEVVHGDYIPLFGDFRDDIAGIKNFEDIYKGLSSDEQALIEDIRSNDTERSKLKFKALLGRLGSKAISEIIAFHLNVLQEKEAAKSVLGNVPKGDEKEDLVQQFERYVYNYDLHLEWCFQDSNPYNRIKNSKYASNFTKIKEEALKLTPVNEVGNADGDLHIKDNK
;
A
#
# COMPACT_ATOMS: atom_id res chain seq x y z
N MET A 1 33.77 -16.52 14.04
CA MET A 1 33.93 -15.20 13.38
C MET A 1 32.74 -14.32 13.75
N MET A 2 32.89 -13.45 14.76
CA MET A 2 31.81 -12.51 15.13
C MET A 2 32.39 -11.34 15.93
N LYS A 3 33.12 -10.41 15.30
CA LYS A 3 33.60 -9.17 15.94
C LYS A 3 33.82 -8.03 14.93
N VAL A 4 32.78 -7.55 14.26
CA VAL A 4 32.82 -6.24 13.56
C VAL A 4 31.43 -5.60 13.58
N LYS A 5 30.91 -5.22 14.76
CA LYS A 5 29.72 -4.34 14.85
C LYS A 5 29.83 -3.23 15.90
N HIS A 6 30.87 -3.23 16.75
CA HIS A 6 31.00 -2.24 17.83
C HIS A 6 31.88 -1.02 17.51
N LEU A 7 32.64 -1.02 16.40
CA LEU A 7 33.51 0.12 16.07
C LEU A 7 32.73 1.32 15.49
N SER A 8 31.64 1.07 14.75
CA SER A 8 30.85 2.12 14.09
C SER A 8 30.02 2.94 15.09
N LEU A 9 29.49 2.30 16.13
CA LEU A 9 28.68 2.98 17.15
C LEU A 9 29.53 3.88 18.06
N LEU A 10 30.79 3.51 18.31
CA LEU A 10 31.70 4.28 19.15
C LEU A 10 32.19 5.55 18.44
N ILE A 11 32.35 5.51 17.12
CA ILE A 11 32.72 6.68 16.31
C ILE A 11 31.54 7.68 16.25
N VAL A 12 30.29 7.20 16.16
CA VAL A 12 29.10 8.06 16.19
C VAL A 12 28.88 8.71 17.56
N LEU A 13 29.19 8.01 18.66
CA LEU A 13 29.09 8.54 20.03
C LEU A 13 30.17 9.59 20.36
N ILE A 14 31.33 9.54 19.69
CA ILE A 14 32.42 10.51 19.90
C ILE A 14 32.27 11.76 19.01
N LEU A 15 31.64 11.64 17.84
CA LEU A 15 31.43 12.77 16.91
C LEU A 15 30.27 13.70 17.30
N MET A 16 29.24 13.21 17.99
CA MET A 16 28.10 14.06 18.42
C MET A 16 28.47 15.16 19.44
N PRO A 17 29.30 14.91 20.48
CA PRO A 17 29.72 15.96 21.39
C PRO A 17 30.67 17.00 20.76
N LEU A 18 31.44 16.63 19.74
CA LEU A 18 32.30 17.58 19.01
C LEU A 18 31.50 18.58 18.15
N LEU A 19 30.34 18.17 17.62
CA LEU A 19 29.44 19.05 16.88
C LEU A 19 28.69 20.05 17.80
N LEU A 20 28.49 19.70 19.06
CA LEU A 20 27.90 20.61 20.06
C LEU A 20 28.90 21.65 20.59
N LEU A 21 30.21 21.37 20.53
CA LEU A 21 31.26 22.34 20.89
C LEU A 21 31.50 23.40 19.80
N LEU A 22 31.17 23.14 18.54
CA LEU A 22 31.40 24.08 17.42
C LEU A 22 30.34 25.19 17.27
N ILE A 23 29.23 25.13 18.02
CA ILE A 23 28.21 26.21 18.02
C ILE A 23 28.46 27.20 19.17
N SER A 24 29.41 26.92 20.08
CA SER A 24 29.76 27.79 21.20
C SER A 24 31.17 28.36 21.04
N CYS A 25 31.42 29.09 19.95
CA CYS A 25 32.58 29.96 19.83
C CYS A 25 32.24 31.19 18.98
N ASN A 26 31.86 32.28 19.64
CA ASN A 26 32.29 33.61 19.22
C ASN A 26 32.54 34.47 20.47
N SER A 27 33.77 34.97 20.60
CA SER A 27 34.38 35.49 21.82
C SER A 27 34.59 36.99 21.78
N SER A 28 34.17 37.69 22.83
CA SER A 28 34.76 38.90 23.45
C SER A 28 33.80 39.32 24.57
N THR A 29 34.16 39.58 25.84
CA THR A 29 35.40 40.01 26.51
C THR A 29 35.28 39.76 28.03
N ASP A 30 36.44 39.73 28.69
CA ASP A 30 36.73 40.01 30.10
C ASP A 30 36.62 38.93 31.19
N LEU A 31 37.82 38.38 31.45
CA LEU A 31 38.32 37.73 32.66
C LEU A 31 38.05 38.55 33.94
N LYS A 32 37.25 37.99 34.84
CA LYS A 32 37.42 37.97 36.32
C LYS A 32 36.16 37.41 36.99
N LYS A 33 35.96 36.08 37.00
CA LYS A 33 34.87 35.48 37.81
C LYS A 33 35.02 34.00 38.20
N ASP A 34 36.20 33.43 38.14
CA ASP A 34 36.37 31.96 38.17
C ASP A 34 36.20 31.26 39.53
N THR A 35 35.89 31.98 40.62
CA THR A 35 35.61 31.37 41.93
C THR A 35 34.16 31.56 42.41
N VAL A 36 33.36 32.41 41.75
CA VAL A 36 31.94 32.60 42.07
C VAL A 36 31.04 31.71 41.21
N ASP A 37 31.47 31.37 39.99
CA ASP A 37 30.65 30.60 39.05
C ASP A 37 30.59 29.09 39.35
N MET A 38 31.58 28.49 40.03
CA MET A 38 31.56 27.07 40.40
C MET A 38 30.53 26.77 41.52
N VAL A 39 30.42 27.65 42.51
CA VAL A 39 29.41 27.55 43.60
C VAL A 39 28.02 27.95 43.09
N SER A 40 27.94 28.89 42.14
CA SER A 40 26.73 29.26 41.41
C SER A 40 26.17 28.09 40.57
N ASN A 41 27.03 27.36 39.86
CA ASN A 41 26.66 26.22 39.03
C ASN A 41 26.20 25.01 39.86
N ILE A 42 26.89 24.68 40.96
CA ILE A 42 26.45 23.61 41.89
C ILE A 42 25.10 23.97 42.54
N ARG A 43 24.89 25.26 42.89
CA ARG A 43 23.62 25.74 43.46
C ARG A 43 22.51 25.80 42.41
N MET A 44 22.81 26.08 41.13
CA MET A 44 21.87 26.02 40.00
C MET A 44 21.47 24.58 39.63
N GLN A 45 22.39 23.63 39.70
CA GLN A 45 22.18 22.22 39.38
C GLN A 45 21.36 21.52 40.49
N ALA A 46 21.66 21.79 41.76
CA ALA A 46 20.81 21.38 42.88
C ALA A 46 19.43 22.08 42.88
N TYR A 47 19.33 23.31 42.34
CA TYR A 47 18.04 23.99 42.11
C TYR A 47 17.28 23.45 40.90
N SER A 48 17.94 22.95 39.84
CA SER A 48 17.25 22.31 38.70
C SER A 48 16.74 20.92 39.06
N GLU A 49 17.53 20.12 39.79
CA GLU A 49 17.10 18.80 40.28
C GLU A 49 15.95 18.92 41.30
N LYS A 50 16.00 19.87 42.24
CA LYS A 50 14.90 20.11 43.19
C LYS A 50 13.65 20.71 42.54
N ARG A 51 13.79 21.44 41.42
CA ARG A 51 12.66 21.94 40.60
C ARG A 51 11.98 20.80 39.85
N GLU A 52 12.75 19.92 39.23
CA GLU A 52 12.25 18.79 38.46
C GLU A 52 11.45 17.81 39.34
N VAL A 53 11.94 17.51 40.56
CA VAL A 53 11.27 16.62 41.53
C VAL A 53 9.90 17.16 42.00
N LYS A 54 9.72 18.47 42.15
CA LYS A 54 8.46 19.07 42.59
C LYS A 54 7.36 18.97 41.53
N PHE A 55 7.68 19.24 40.27
CA PHE A 55 6.71 19.14 39.17
C PHE A 55 6.37 17.69 38.82
N HIS A 56 7.34 16.76 38.95
CA HIS A 56 7.09 15.33 38.77
C HIS A 56 5.96 14.83 39.68
N ASN A 57 5.97 15.20 40.96
CA ASN A 57 4.96 14.78 41.92
C ASN A 57 3.53 15.22 41.52
N VAL A 58 3.34 16.47 41.09
CA VAL A 58 2.01 16.96 40.68
C VAL A 58 1.54 16.31 39.38
N PHE A 59 2.45 16.12 38.42
CA PHE A 59 2.12 15.46 37.15
C PHE A 59 1.84 13.97 37.32
N ASP A 60 2.50 13.30 38.27
CA ASP A 60 2.21 11.93 38.69
C ASP A 60 0.83 11.83 39.35
N ILE A 61 0.51 12.74 40.29
CA ILE A 61 -0.81 12.80 40.95
C ILE A 61 -1.94 13.03 39.93
N PHE A 62 -1.72 13.87 38.93
CA PHE A 62 -2.70 14.14 37.87
C PHE A 62 -2.75 13.06 36.79
N GLY A 63 -1.89 12.03 36.88
CA GLY A 63 -1.81 10.95 35.89
C GLY A 63 -1.50 11.46 34.48
N LEU A 64 -0.66 12.51 34.35
CA LEU A 64 -0.27 13.03 33.05
C LEU A 64 0.68 12.07 32.35
N SER A 65 0.40 11.79 31.07
CA SER A 65 1.31 11.02 30.21
C SER A 65 2.64 11.74 30.02
N TYR A 66 3.65 11.03 29.50
CA TYR A 66 4.93 11.65 29.18
C TYR A 66 4.76 12.86 28.22
N ASP A 67 3.92 12.72 27.19
CA ASP A 67 3.67 13.78 26.21
C ASP A 67 2.95 14.99 26.83
N ASP A 68 1.98 14.75 27.70
CA ASP A 68 1.28 15.80 28.45
C ASP A 68 2.24 16.60 29.34
N ARG A 69 3.22 15.94 29.96
CA ARG A 69 4.27 16.60 30.74
C ARG A 69 5.15 17.47 29.87
N GLN A 70 5.52 16.99 28.69
CA GLN A 70 6.31 17.78 27.74
C GLN A 70 5.55 19.03 27.28
N VAL A 71 4.23 18.94 27.09
CA VAL A 71 3.38 20.12 26.82
C VAL A 71 3.43 21.11 27.97
N MET A 72 3.29 20.65 29.21
CA MET A 72 3.33 21.52 30.38
C MET A 72 4.68 22.22 30.57
N LEU A 73 5.78 21.52 30.31
CA LEU A 73 7.12 22.11 30.35
C LEU A 73 7.30 23.18 29.25
N LYS A 74 6.71 22.99 28.07
CA LYS A 74 6.71 24.01 27.00
C LYS A 74 5.92 25.25 27.41
N ILE A 75 4.72 25.07 27.97
CA ILE A 75 3.90 26.18 28.49
C ILE A 75 4.67 26.93 29.60
N GLN A 76 5.27 26.20 30.54
CA GLN A 76 6.11 26.77 31.60
C GLN A 76 7.23 27.62 31.01
N GLY A 77 7.97 27.09 30.04
CA GLY A 77 9.07 27.79 29.39
C GLY A 77 8.64 29.12 28.77
N VAL A 78 7.41 29.21 28.25
CA VAL A 78 6.87 30.47 27.71
C VAL A 78 6.46 31.45 28.81
N VAL A 79 5.69 31.01 29.81
CA VAL A 79 5.13 31.91 30.83
C VAL A 79 6.14 32.38 31.87
N THR A 80 7.26 31.65 32.02
CA THR A 80 8.37 31.98 32.93
C THR A 80 9.50 32.74 32.25
N ASN A 81 9.54 32.79 30.91
CA ASN A 81 10.60 33.52 30.19
C ASN A 81 10.35 35.03 30.23
N PRO A 82 11.23 35.84 30.85
CA PRO A 82 11.04 37.28 31.01
C PRO A 82 11.12 38.08 29.71
N ASN A 83 11.69 37.51 28.63
CA ASN A 83 11.85 38.22 27.36
C ASN A 83 10.57 38.20 26.52
N ILE A 84 9.68 37.23 26.75
CA ILE A 84 8.41 37.14 26.03
C ILE A 84 7.42 38.13 26.65
N GLY A 85 6.84 39.02 25.84
CA GLY A 85 5.81 39.97 26.31
C GLY A 85 6.29 41.07 27.25
N LYS A 86 7.61 41.26 27.38
CA LYS A 86 8.21 42.34 28.19
C LYS A 86 7.67 43.71 27.79
N ASP A 87 7.62 44.00 26.50
CA ASP A 87 7.14 45.28 25.95
C ASP A 87 5.63 45.50 26.14
N LYS A 88 4.89 44.43 26.46
CA LYS A 88 3.46 44.46 26.79
C LYS A 88 3.19 44.44 28.29
N ASN A 89 4.24 44.44 29.13
CA ASN A 89 4.17 44.29 30.58
C ASN A 89 3.41 43.02 31.02
N TYR A 90 3.53 41.92 30.28
CA TYR A 90 2.92 40.66 30.68
C TYR A 90 3.61 40.07 31.91
N LYS A 91 2.79 39.51 32.81
CA LYS A 91 3.23 38.79 34.00
C LYS A 91 4.20 37.68 33.61
N THR A 92 5.34 37.65 34.30
CA THR A 92 6.32 36.58 34.20
C THR A 92 6.25 35.76 35.47
N TYR A 93 5.86 34.49 35.34
CA TYR A 93 5.77 33.59 36.47
C TYR A 93 7.17 33.15 36.89
N THR A 94 7.40 33.03 38.20
CA THR A 94 8.46 32.18 38.71
C THR A 94 8.02 30.71 38.65
N ASP A 95 8.97 29.78 38.67
CA ASP A 95 8.66 28.34 38.71
C ASP A 95 7.70 27.98 39.86
N SER A 96 7.85 28.62 41.04
CA SER A 96 6.95 28.41 42.17
C SER A 96 5.54 28.94 41.89
N GLN A 97 5.41 30.14 41.32
CA GLN A 97 4.10 30.71 41.01
C GLN A 97 3.36 29.92 39.93
N PHE A 98 4.10 29.35 38.96
CA PHE A 98 3.51 28.46 37.97
C PHE A 98 3.08 27.14 38.60
N TYR A 99 3.91 26.55 39.47
CA TYR A 99 3.55 25.35 40.24
C TYR A 99 2.27 25.55 41.07
N ASP A 100 2.17 26.67 41.78
CA ASP A 100 0.99 27.01 42.58
C ASP A 100 -0.25 27.19 41.70
N LEU A 101 -0.10 27.83 40.53
CA LEU A 101 -1.18 27.95 39.54
C LEU A 101 -1.70 26.58 39.08
N ILE A 102 -0.82 25.66 38.73
CA ILE A 102 -1.18 24.30 38.29
C ILE A 102 -1.91 23.53 39.40
N ASN A 103 -1.47 23.67 40.66
CA ASN A 103 -2.16 23.05 41.79
C ASN A 103 -3.56 23.63 42.02
N ILE A 104 -3.73 24.95 41.91
CA ILE A 104 -5.04 25.60 42.09
C ILE A 104 -6.01 25.23 40.95
N LEU A 105 -5.50 25.08 39.72
CA LEU A 105 -6.31 24.63 38.57
C LEU A 105 -6.82 23.19 38.78
N GLY A 106 -6.00 22.32 39.36
CA GLY A 106 -6.32 20.92 39.54
C GLY A 106 -6.33 20.11 38.24
N GLU A 107 -6.41 18.79 38.37
CA GLU A 107 -6.22 17.82 37.28
C GLU A 107 -7.08 18.11 36.05
N LEU A 108 -8.40 18.22 36.23
CA LEU A 108 -9.36 18.33 35.12
C LEU A 108 -9.09 19.57 34.26
N ARG A 109 -8.80 20.70 34.90
CA ARG A 109 -8.55 21.97 34.19
C ARG A 109 -7.20 21.97 33.50
N VAL A 110 -6.18 21.35 34.11
CA VAL A 110 -4.85 21.19 33.52
C VAL A 110 -4.91 20.31 32.28
N LYS A 111 -5.61 19.17 32.32
CA LYS A 111 -5.81 18.30 31.15
C LYS A 111 -6.55 19.03 30.01
N SER A 112 -7.53 19.86 30.35
CA SER A 112 -8.24 20.70 29.37
C SER A 112 -7.30 21.73 28.71
N ILE A 113 -6.47 22.41 29.49
CA ILE A 113 -5.45 23.36 28.98
C ILE A 113 -4.45 22.65 28.05
N ILE A 114 -3.98 21.45 28.42
CA ILE A 114 -3.09 20.64 27.59
C ILE A 114 -3.74 20.30 26.26
N LYS A 115 -5.00 19.87 26.27
CA LYS A 115 -5.75 19.56 25.04
C LYS A 115 -5.85 20.78 24.12
N SER A 116 -6.28 21.92 24.65
CA SER A 116 -6.37 23.17 23.87
C SER A 116 -5.01 23.56 23.29
N TYR A 117 -3.94 23.47 24.09
CA TYR A 117 -2.59 23.75 23.61
C TYR A 117 -2.16 22.80 22.49
N LEU A 118 -2.42 21.50 22.62
CA LEU A 118 -2.04 20.50 21.62
C LEU A 118 -2.72 20.78 20.28
N GLU A 119 -4.02 21.09 20.28
CA GLU A 119 -4.77 21.45 19.08
C GLU A 119 -4.19 22.72 18.43
N ALA A 120 -3.90 23.77 19.21
CA ALA A 120 -3.28 25.00 18.73
C ALA A 120 -1.87 24.76 18.16
N SER A 121 -1.05 23.98 18.88
CA SER A 121 0.34 23.71 18.51
C SER A 121 0.43 22.83 17.25
N LYS A 122 -0.53 21.93 17.02
CA LYS A 122 -0.62 21.11 15.81
C LYS A 122 -0.81 22.00 14.58
N ILE A 123 -1.70 22.98 14.67
CA ILE A 123 -1.96 23.94 13.60
C ILE A 123 -0.72 24.80 13.36
N GLN A 124 -0.12 25.35 14.41
CA GLN A 124 1.11 26.12 14.32
C GLN A 124 2.27 25.31 13.71
N SER A 125 2.43 24.05 14.10
CA SER A 125 3.46 23.15 13.56
C SER A 125 3.22 22.85 12.08
N ASN A 126 1.97 22.66 11.66
CA ASN A 126 1.64 22.46 10.25
C ASN A 126 1.97 23.71 9.42
N VAL A 127 1.64 24.90 9.93
CA VAL A 127 2.01 26.19 9.31
C VAL A 127 3.51 26.31 9.17
N GLN A 128 4.25 26.03 10.24
CA GLN A 128 5.71 26.10 10.24
C GLN A 128 6.32 25.11 9.24
N LYS A 129 5.88 23.84 9.23
CA LYS A 129 6.40 22.82 8.32
C LYS A 129 6.14 23.17 6.86
N ALA A 130 4.93 23.63 6.54
CA ALA A 130 4.59 24.09 5.20
C ALA A 130 5.49 25.25 4.76
N PHE A 131 5.84 26.13 5.70
CA PHE A 131 6.67 27.28 5.39
C PHE A 131 8.16 26.95 5.27
N GLU A 132 8.68 26.09 6.14
CA GLU A 132 10.05 25.56 6.04
C GLU A 132 10.22 24.77 4.72
N LYS A 133 9.19 24.03 4.29
CA LYS A 133 9.15 23.37 2.97
C LYS A 133 9.22 24.39 1.82
N ALA A 134 8.43 25.47 1.89
CA ALA A 134 8.44 26.52 0.87
C ALA A 134 9.80 27.26 0.81
N LEU A 135 10.41 27.55 1.97
CA LEU A 135 11.73 28.21 2.05
C LEU A 135 12.86 27.37 1.45
N ASN A 136 12.77 26.05 1.52
CA ASN A 136 13.76 25.15 0.92
C ASN A 136 13.77 25.21 -0.62
N ASN A 137 12.67 25.66 -1.23
CA ASN A 137 12.51 25.74 -2.68
C ASN A 137 12.84 27.13 -3.25
N ILE A 138 13.22 28.10 -2.41
CA ILE A 138 13.58 29.46 -2.84
C ILE A 138 15.10 29.57 -3.02
N TYR A 139 15.51 29.89 -4.26
CA TYR A 139 16.92 30.02 -4.64
C TYR A 139 17.56 31.39 -4.33
N ASP A 140 16.75 32.41 -4.01
CA ASP A 140 17.26 33.76 -3.68
C ASP A 140 17.49 33.88 -2.16
N ASP A 141 18.76 33.97 -1.77
CA ASP A 141 19.19 34.01 -0.36
C ASP A 141 18.65 35.22 0.41
N LYS A 142 18.55 36.41 -0.21
CA LYS A 142 18.03 37.61 0.47
C LYS A 142 16.55 37.47 0.75
N LYS A 143 15.81 36.87 -0.18
CA LYS A 143 14.37 36.59 -0.02
C LYS A 143 14.13 35.48 0.99
N LYS A 144 14.95 34.43 0.95
CA LYS A 144 14.94 33.34 1.92
C LYS A 144 15.15 33.88 3.34
N LEU A 145 16.13 34.76 3.55
CA LEU A 145 16.36 35.42 4.84
C LEU A 145 15.19 36.29 5.29
N SER A 146 14.58 37.08 4.39
CA SER A 146 13.41 37.91 4.70
C SER A 146 12.19 37.07 5.13
N LEU A 147 11.92 35.98 4.41
CA LEU A 147 10.83 35.06 4.74
C LEU A 147 11.13 34.27 6.02
N GLN A 148 12.38 33.87 6.26
CA GLN A 148 12.82 33.25 7.51
C GLN A 148 12.60 34.20 8.70
N SER A 149 12.87 35.49 8.54
CA SER A 149 12.58 36.51 9.56
C SER A 149 11.08 36.55 9.88
N LYS A 150 10.22 36.56 8.86
CA LYS A 150 8.76 36.54 9.06
C LYS A 150 8.27 35.25 9.72
N LEU A 151 8.87 34.10 9.41
CA LEU A 151 8.57 32.84 10.10
C LEU A 151 8.94 32.93 11.58
N ASN A 152 10.08 33.55 11.91
CA ASN A 152 10.50 33.76 13.29
C ASN A 152 9.53 34.73 14.00
N ASP A 153 9.10 35.81 13.35
CA ASP A 153 8.09 36.74 13.90
C ASP A 153 6.76 36.02 14.22
N ILE A 154 6.36 35.06 13.36
CA ILE A 154 5.16 34.23 13.59
C ILE A 154 5.35 33.30 14.80
N LYS A 155 6.54 32.69 14.95
CA LYS A 155 6.87 31.84 16.12
C LYS A 155 6.85 32.66 17.41
N ASP A 156 7.43 33.84 17.38
CA ASP A 156 7.48 34.74 18.53
C ASP A 156 6.08 35.28 18.88
N GLY A 157 5.26 35.59 17.87
CA GLY A 157 3.86 35.97 18.04
C GLY A 157 3.01 34.87 18.69
N TYR A 158 3.22 33.60 18.33
CA TYR A 158 2.55 32.47 18.99
C TYR A 158 2.90 32.38 20.48
N ASN A 159 4.18 32.47 20.81
CA ASN A 159 4.65 32.44 22.20
C ASN A 159 4.14 33.65 23.00
N LEU A 160 4.11 34.82 22.38
CA LEU A 160 3.55 36.04 22.96
C LEU A 160 2.06 35.88 23.31
N ASN A 161 1.26 35.39 22.35
CA ASN A 161 -0.17 35.14 22.54
C ASN A 161 -0.42 34.09 23.62
N LEU A 162 0.39 33.02 23.67
CA LEU A 162 0.29 32.04 24.74
C LEU A 162 0.55 32.68 26.11
N LYS A 163 1.58 33.54 26.22
CA LYS A 163 1.88 34.21 27.49
C LYS A 163 0.78 35.18 27.93
N GLU A 164 0.13 35.86 26.99
CA GLU A 164 -1.01 36.74 27.26
C GLU A 164 -2.16 36.01 27.98
N LEU A 165 -2.41 34.74 27.65
CA LEU A 165 -3.48 33.96 28.28
C LEU A 165 -3.26 33.74 29.78
N PHE A 166 -2.00 33.73 30.21
CA PHE A 166 -1.62 33.58 31.60
C PHE A 166 -1.47 34.92 32.33
N ASN A 167 -1.73 36.04 31.64
CA ASN A 167 -1.62 37.40 32.20
C ASN A 167 -2.89 37.88 32.93
N GLU A 168 -3.80 36.97 33.28
CA GLU A 168 -5.04 37.34 33.96
C GLU A 168 -4.89 37.49 35.48
N ARG A 169 -5.88 38.16 36.09
CA ARG A 169 -5.87 38.48 37.53
C ARG A 169 -6.21 37.29 38.42
N SER A 170 -6.99 36.33 37.93
CA SER A 170 -7.40 35.14 38.69
C SER A 170 -7.16 33.84 37.93
N VAL A 171 -7.10 32.73 38.66
CA VAL A 171 -6.90 31.39 38.09
C VAL A 171 -8.12 30.95 37.26
N ASP A 172 -9.32 31.33 37.69
CA ASP A 172 -10.55 31.05 36.94
C ASP A 172 -10.58 31.80 35.61
N ASP A 173 -10.08 33.04 35.56
CA ASP A 173 -9.99 33.81 34.32
C ASP A 173 -8.97 33.19 33.34
N VAL A 174 -7.80 32.76 33.83
CA VAL A 174 -6.81 32.02 33.03
C VAL A 174 -7.44 30.76 32.43
N TYR A 175 -8.13 29.96 33.26
CA TYR A 175 -8.81 28.76 32.78
C TYR A 175 -9.89 29.09 31.75
N ALA A 176 -10.78 30.03 32.05
CA ALA A 176 -11.86 30.42 31.15
C ALA A 176 -11.33 30.91 29.81
N LYS A 177 -10.25 31.69 29.79
CA LYS A 177 -9.65 32.23 28.55
C LYS A 177 -9.01 31.16 27.67
N ILE A 178 -8.41 30.13 28.27
CA ILE A 178 -7.74 29.02 27.55
C ILE A 178 -8.72 27.90 27.16
N ALA A 179 -9.65 27.56 28.05
CA ALA A 179 -10.61 26.47 27.87
C ALA A 179 -11.83 26.88 27.05
N ASN A 180 -12.17 28.17 26.99
CA ASN A 180 -13.21 28.66 26.09
C ASN A 180 -12.65 28.73 24.66
N ASN A 181 -13.46 28.30 23.69
CA ASN A 181 -13.07 28.07 22.29
C ASN A 181 -12.67 29.36 21.54
N THR A 182 -12.70 30.51 22.20
CA THR A 182 -12.29 31.82 21.68
C THR A 182 -10.79 31.89 21.42
N TYR A 183 -9.93 31.33 22.29
CA TYR A 183 -8.49 31.28 22.03
C TYR A 183 -8.16 30.40 20.83
N MET A 184 -8.75 29.19 20.77
CA MET A 184 -8.60 28.29 19.64
C MET A 184 -9.06 28.94 18.34
N SER A 185 -10.21 29.60 18.36
CA SER A 185 -10.73 30.35 17.21
C SER A 185 -9.80 31.50 16.78
N GLN A 186 -9.18 32.21 17.74
CA GLN A 186 -8.22 33.29 17.45
C GLN A 186 -6.88 32.78 16.95
N VAL A 187 -6.34 31.69 17.52
CA VAL A 187 -5.12 31.05 17.02
C VAL A 187 -5.35 30.49 15.62
N ILE A 188 -6.50 29.84 15.38
CA ILE A 188 -6.89 29.34 14.06
C ILE A 188 -7.06 30.50 13.07
N ALA A 189 -7.76 31.57 13.46
CA ALA A 189 -7.96 32.74 12.60
C ALA A 189 -6.63 33.45 12.29
N ASN A 190 -5.77 33.63 13.29
CA ASN A 190 -4.45 34.24 13.14
C ASN A 190 -3.52 33.35 12.31
N ALA A 191 -3.51 32.04 12.53
CA ALA A 191 -2.74 31.10 11.72
C ALA A 191 -3.22 31.10 10.25
N ASN A 192 -4.53 31.15 10.02
CA ASN A 192 -5.11 31.26 8.67
C ASN A 192 -4.81 32.62 8.02
N ALA A 193 -4.84 33.71 8.79
CA ALA A 193 -4.49 35.05 8.31
C ALA A 193 -3.00 35.15 7.99
N GLN A 194 -2.13 34.60 8.85
CA GLN A 194 -0.69 34.50 8.64
C GLN A 194 -0.41 33.63 7.41
N LEU A 195 -1.03 32.46 7.28
CA LEU A 195 -0.97 31.63 6.05
C LEU A 195 -1.40 32.41 4.81
N SER A 196 -2.46 33.20 4.89
CA SER A 196 -2.98 33.95 3.74
C SER A 196 -2.07 35.12 3.36
N GLN A 197 -1.58 35.88 4.33
CA GLN A 197 -0.59 36.94 4.13
C GLN A 197 0.72 36.38 3.60
N LEU A 198 1.12 35.22 4.08
CA LEU A 198 2.37 34.57 3.72
C LEU A 198 2.28 33.91 2.34
N ARG A 199 1.13 33.31 1.99
CA ARG A 199 0.79 32.92 0.61
C ARG A 199 0.79 34.12 -0.33
N SER A 200 0.27 35.26 0.09
CA SER A 200 0.31 36.51 -0.71
C SER A 200 1.73 37.04 -0.88
N HIS A 201 2.57 36.99 0.16
CA HIS A 201 3.98 37.39 0.07
C HIS A 201 4.82 36.41 -0.74
N VAL A 202 4.59 35.10 -0.61
CA VAL A 202 5.21 34.09 -1.45
C VAL A 202 4.75 34.24 -2.90
N ARG A 203 3.46 34.49 -3.17
CA ARG A 203 2.94 34.80 -4.52
C ARG A 203 3.50 36.10 -5.11
N GLY A 204 3.81 37.10 -4.28
CA GLY A 204 4.45 38.33 -4.73
C GLY A 204 5.98 38.23 -4.91
N VAL A 205 6.60 37.10 -4.54
CA VAL A 205 8.06 36.93 -4.45
C VAL A 205 8.59 35.74 -5.26
N ALA A 206 7.85 34.63 -5.28
CA ALA A 206 7.93 33.63 -6.34
C ALA A 206 7.38 34.31 -7.60
N ASN A 207 8.08 34.17 -8.73
CA ASN A 207 7.46 34.51 -10.00
C ASN A 207 6.08 33.81 -10.06
N ASP A 208 5.09 34.40 -10.73
CA ASP A 208 3.75 33.81 -11.00
C ASP A 208 3.78 32.38 -11.62
N LYS A 209 4.98 31.81 -11.79
CA LYS A 209 5.34 30.51 -12.34
C LYS A 209 5.44 29.37 -11.32
N ASP A 210 5.49 29.61 -9.99
CA ASP A 210 5.52 28.49 -9.02
C ASP A 210 4.10 27.96 -8.78
N VAL A 211 3.77 26.87 -9.47
CA VAL A 211 2.42 26.31 -9.53
C VAL A 211 2.01 25.65 -8.22
N TYR A 212 2.94 24.98 -7.52
CA TYR A 212 2.64 24.26 -6.28
C TYR A 212 2.15 25.20 -5.16
N LEU A 213 2.73 26.40 -5.07
CA LEU A 213 2.36 27.40 -4.07
C LEU A 213 1.01 28.10 -4.35
N GLN A 214 0.47 27.92 -5.55
CA GLN A 214 -0.85 28.44 -5.94
C GLN A 214 -2.00 27.51 -5.55
N LEU A 215 -1.71 26.24 -5.30
CA LEU A 215 -2.66 25.22 -4.90
C LEU A 215 -3.18 25.42 -3.46
N SER A 216 -4.42 25.02 -3.22
CA SER A 216 -5.01 24.85 -1.90
C SER A 216 -4.34 23.70 -1.14
N ALA A 217 -4.57 23.60 0.18
CA ALA A 217 -3.99 22.52 0.98
C ALA A 217 -4.37 21.13 0.46
N ASN A 218 -5.65 20.92 0.10
CA ASN A 218 -6.12 19.64 -0.42
C ASN A 218 -5.51 19.30 -1.80
N GLU A 219 -5.35 20.30 -2.66
CA GLU A 219 -4.68 20.11 -3.96
C GLU A 219 -3.18 19.78 -3.77
N GLN A 220 -2.52 20.39 -2.77
CA GLN A 220 -1.13 20.08 -2.42
C GLN A 220 -0.97 18.66 -1.90
N ASP A 221 -1.90 18.17 -1.08
CA ASP A 221 -1.89 16.78 -0.60
C ASP A 221 -1.94 15.79 -1.77
N VAL A 222 -2.79 16.04 -2.77
CA VAL A 222 -2.87 15.19 -3.99
C VAL A 222 -1.57 15.24 -4.79
N ILE A 223 -0.97 16.42 -4.93
CA ILE A 223 0.33 16.55 -5.62
C ILE A 223 1.45 15.86 -4.85
N ASP A 224 1.44 15.94 -3.52
CA ASP A 224 2.40 15.24 -2.67
C ASP A 224 2.23 13.71 -2.75
N ASP A 225 1.00 13.20 -2.91
CA ASP A 225 0.74 11.78 -3.18
C ASP A 225 1.33 11.35 -4.53
N ILE A 226 1.06 12.10 -5.60
CA ILE A 226 1.62 11.83 -6.94
C ILE A 226 3.15 11.88 -6.88
N LYS A 227 3.72 12.91 -6.24
CA LYS A 227 5.16 13.06 -6.01
C LYS A 227 5.72 11.85 -5.27
N GLY A 228 5.06 11.42 -4.19
CA GLY A 228 5.47 10.26 -3.40
C GLY A 228 5.52 8.97 -4.21
N ILE A 229 4.71 8.83 -5.25
CA ILE A 229 4.77 7.70 -6.19
C ILE A 229 5.98 7.83 -7.12
N VAL A 230 6.17 8.98 -7.77
CA VAL A 230 7.16 9.14 -8.85
C VAL A 230 8.59 9.33 -8.35
N THR A 231 8.76 9.80 -7.11
CA THR A 231 10.06 10.00 -6.44
C THR A 231 10.49 8.82 -5.58
N ASN A 232 9.62 7.82 -5.37
CA ASN A 232 9.96 6.64 -4.57
C ASN A 232 10.71 5.59 -5.40
N PRO A 233 11.96 5.23 -5.06
CA PRO A 233 12.74 4.25 -5.81
C PRO A 233 12.21 2.82 -5.70
N ALA A 234 11.42 2.50 -4.67
CA ALA A 234 10.82 1.18 -4.53
C ALA A 234 9.67 0.94 -5.52
N VAL A 235 9.01 2.01 -5.98
CA VAL A 235 7.96 1.92 -7.01
C VAL A 235 8.62 1.61 -8.34
N ALA A 236 8.10 0.57 -9.01
CA ALA A 236 8.61 0.09 -10.30
C ALA A 236 10.10 -0.29 -10.27
N LYS A 237 10.61 -0.79 -9.12
CA LYS A 237 12.03 -1.18 -8.96
C LYS A 237 12.53 -2.21 -9.99
N ASP A 238 11.61 -3.04 -10.49
CA ASP A 238 11.91 -4.10 -11.46
C ASP A 238 11.80 -3.60 -12.91
N TYR A 239 11.64 -2.29 -13.10
CA TYR A 239 11.58 -1.60 -14.38
C TYR A 239 12.69 -0.54 -14.45
N ASP A 240 13.18 -0.29 -15.66
CA ASP A 240 14.25 0.71 -15.91
C ASP A 240 13.72 2.16 -15.93
N TYR A 241 12.71 2.49 -15.10
CA TYR A 241 12.18 3.84 -15.00
C TYR A 241 13.02 4.69 -14.05
N GLU A 242 13.40 5.88 -14.50
CA GLU A 242 14.11 6.83 -13.68
C GLU A 242 13.25 7.24 -12.48
N THR A 243 13.89 7.33 -11.32
CA THR A 243 13.24 7.92 -10.15
C THR A 243 13.36 9.43 -10.25
N SER A 244 12.22 10.12 -10.34
CA SER A 244 12.20 11.57 -10.46
C SER A 244 12.78 12.22 -9.20
N THR A 245 13.49 13.32 -9.37
CA THR A 245 13.92 14.15 -8.24
C THR A 245 12.83 15.16 -7.90
N ASP A 246 12.85 15.66 -6.67
CA ASP A 246 11.95 16.73 -6.23
C ASP A 246 11.99 17.94 -7.17
N SER A 247 13.20 18.35 -7.60
CA SER A 247 13.36 19.46 -8.54
C SER A 247 12.70 19.16 -9.88
N LYS A 248 13.02 18.00 -10.51
CA LYS A 248 12.47 17.60 -11.82
C LYS A 248 10.94 17.57 -11.78
N PHE A 249 10.37 17.12 -10.68
CA PHE A 249 8.92 17.10 -10.48
C PHE A 249 8.31 18.51 -10.38
N TYR A 250 8.86 19.40 -9.55
CA TYR A 250 8.33 20.77 -9.43
C TYR A 250 8.55 21.61 -10.70
N ASP A 251 9.67 21.41 -11.40
CA ASP A 251 9.96 22.05 -12.69
C ASP A 251 8.92 21.66 -13.76
N LEU A 252 8.49 20.39 -13.76
CA LEU A 252 7.39 19.93 -14.59
C LEU A 252 6.07 20.64 -14.26
N LEU A 253 5.70 20.74 -12.97
CA LEU A 253 4.46 21.43 -12.58
C LEU A 253 4.47 22.88 -13.05
N ASN A 254 5.61 23.56 -12.89
CA ASN A 254 5.80 24.95 -13.32
C ASN A 254 5.75 25.09 -14.86
N THR A 255 6.21 24.08 -15.59
CA THR A 255 6.11 24.02 -17.06
C THR A 255 4.68 23.83 -17.54
N LEU A 256 3.88 23.04 -16.79
CA LEU A 256 2.50 22.75 -17.13
C LEU A 256 1.52 23.88 -16.84
N ASP A 257 1.87 24.80 -15.94
CA ASP A 257 0.98 25.85 -15.41
C ASP A 257 -0.13 25.35 -14.46
N ILE A 258 -0.75 26.30 -13.78
CA ILE A 258 -1.75 26.02 -12.73
C ILE A 258 -3.04 25.41 -13.27
N LEU A 259 -3.45 25.72 -14.51
CA LEU A 259 -4.69 25.20 -15.07
C LEU A 259 -4.54 23.72 -15.37
N LYS A 260 -3.46 23.34 -16.08
CA LYS A 260 -3.20 21.93 -16.38
C LYS A 260 -2.97 21.10 -15.13
N VAL A 261 -2.26 21.64 -14.13
CA VAL A 261 -2.01 20.92 -12.87
C VAL A 261 -3.32 20.67 -12.10
N ARG A 262 -4.28 21.60 -12.11
CA ARG A 262 -5.60 21.36 -11.52
C ARG A 262 -6.38 20.27 -12.24
N GLU A 263 -6.35 20.27 -13.57
CA GLU A 263 -6.98 19.20 -14.35
C GLU A 263 -6.37 17.82 -14.05
N MET A 264 -5.05 17.75 -13.89
CA MET A 264 -4.36 16.52 -13.46
C MET A 264 -4.80 16.05 -12.07
N ILE A 265 -4.94 16.97 -11.11
CA ILE A 265 -5.43 16.66 -9.76
C ILE A 265 -6.84 16.07 -9.83
N GLU A 266 -7.74 16.69 -10.58
CA GLU A 266 -9.10 16.20 -10.73
C GLU A 266 -9.14 14.82 -11.40
N ALA A 267 -8.34 14.61 -12.46
CA ALA A 267 -8.24 13.32 -13.13
C ALA A 267 -7.70 12.23 -12.21
N TYR A 268 -6.63 12.51 -11.47
CA TYR A 268 -6.08 11.60 -10.47
C TYR A 268 -7.12 11.18 -9.42
N LEU A 269 -7.89 12.15 -8.89
CA LEU A 269 -8.95 11.88 -7.92
C LEU A 269 -10.10 11.06 -8.52
N ARG A 270 -10.51 11.34 -9.76
CA ARG A 270 -11.53 10.53 -10.47
C ARG A 270 -11.06 9.09 -10.62
N GLU A 271 -9.83 8.88 -11.06
CA GLU A 271 -9.27 7.54 -11.23
C GLU A 271 -9.07 6.83 -9.89
N ALA A 272 -8.66 7.53 -8.83
CA ALA A 272 -8.56 6.96 -7.49
C ALA A 272 -9.92 6.43 -6.99
N ARG A 273 -11.02 7.14 -7.24
CA ARG A 273 -12.38 6.69 -6.89
C ARG A 273 -12.76 5.44 -7.68
N LYS A 274 -12.61 5.45 -9.00
CA LYS A 274 -12.91 4.28 -9.86
C LYS A 274 -12.12 3.04 -9.43
N ARG A 275 -10.83 3.19 -9.12
CA ARG A 275 -9.98 2.10 -8.63
C ARG A 275 -10.45 1.57 -7.28
N ALA A 276 -10.82 2.46 -6.35
CA ALA A 276 -11.33 2.04 -5.04
C ALA A 276 -12.64 1.26 -5.15
N GLU A 277 -13.56 1.71 -6.02
CA GLU A 277 -14.82 1.00 -6.31
C GLU A 277 -14.57 -0.39 -6.90
N LYS A 278 -13.69 -0.50 -7.91
CA LYS A 278 -13.35 -1.78 -8.55
C LYS A 278 -12.62 -2.74 -7.61
N TYR A 279 -11.72 -2.20 -6.80
CA TYR A 279 -11.03 -2.98 -5.78
C TYR A 279 -12.03 -3.56 -4.76
N ALA A 280 -12.94 -2.74 -4.24
CA ALA A 280 -13.97 -3.19 -3.30
C ALA A 280 -14.90 -4.25 -3.92
N GLU A 281 -15.28 -4.07 -5.19
CA GLU A 281 -16.08 -5.05 -5.93
C GLU A 281 -15.37 -6.41 -6.01
N VAL A 282 -14.14 -6.47 -6.48
CA VAL A 282 -13.39 -7.73 -6.61
C VAL A 282 -13.08 -8.34 -5.24
N LYS A 283 -12.73 -7.49 -4.27
CA LYS A 283 -12.49 -7.93 -2.89
C LYS A 283 -13.70 -8.64 -2.30
N SER A 284 -14.92 -8.14 -2.54
CA SER A 284 -16.14 -8.79 -2.05
C SER A 284 -16.32 -10.22 -2.56
N ILE A 285 -15.92 -10.49 -3.82
CA ILE A 285 -15.95 -11.83 -4.41
C ILE A 285 -14.90 -12.71 -3.72
N ILE A 286 -13.68 -12.19 -3.52
CA ILE A 286 -12.60 -12.90 -2.83
C ILE A 286 -12.97 -13.25 -1.39
N ASP A 287 -13.58 -12.32 -0.65
CA ASP A 287 -14.00 -12.53 0.73
C ASP A 287 -15.05 -13.66 0.86
N SER A 288 -15.86 -13.87 -0.19
CA SER A 288 -16.88 -14.93 -0.24
C SER A 288 -16.32 -16.33 -0.52
N ILE A 289 -15.04 -16.48 -0.84
CA ILE A 289 -14.39 -17.78 -1.08
C ILE A 289 -14.10 -18.46 0.26
N GLU A 290 -14.55 -19.71 0.43
CA GLU A 290 -14.39 -20.48 1.66
C GLU A 290 -12.91 -20.87 1.92
N ASP A 291 -12.19 -21.31 0.89
CA ASP A 291 -10.78 -21.72 0.98
C ASP A 291 -9.89 -20.53 1.36
N SER A 292 -9.34 -20.57 2.58
CA SER A 292 -8.50 -19.50 3.11
C SER A 292 -7.20 -19.31 2.35
N VAL A 293 -6.56 -20.40 1.91
CA VAL A 293 -5.28 -20.35 1.20
C VAL A 293 -5.47 -19.76 -0.19
N LEU A 294 -6.54 -20.15 -0.88
CA LEU A 294 -6.91 -19.56 -2.16
C LEU A 294 -7.27 -18.08 -2.00
N ARG A 295 -8.10 -17.74 -1.00
CA ARG A 295 -8.49 -16.36 -0.71
C ARG A 295 -7.28 -15.47 -0.46
N GLU A 296 -6.33 -15.87 0.37
CA GLU A 296 -5.09 -15.12 0.62
C GLU A 296 -4.27 -14.93 -0.66
N LYS A 297 -4.15 -15.97 -1.49
CA LYS A 297 -3.45 -15.91 -2.77
C LYS A 297 -4.11 -14.91 -3.74
N LEU A 298 -5.44 -14.92 -3.82
CA LEU A 298 -6.18 -14.01 -4.69
C LEU A 298 -6.16 -12.58 -4.17
N GLN A 299 -6.21 -12.38 -2.84
CA GLN A 299 -6.06 -11.06 -2.22
C GLN A 299 -4.71 -10.45 -2.58
N LYS A 300 -3.62 -11.23 -2.47
CA LYS A 300 -2.29 -10.76 -2.89
C LYS A 300 -2.26 -10.35 -4.36
N LEU A 301 -2.89 -11.13 -5.25
CA LEU A 301 -2.97 -10.76 -6.67
C LEU A 301 -3.79 -9.47 -6.89
N LEU A 302 -4.86 -9.26 -6.13
CA LEU A 302 -5.63 -8.02 -6.18
C LEU A 302 -4.80 -6.83 -5.70
N ASP A 303 -4.04 -6.98 -4.61
CA ASP A 303 -3.15 -5.95 -4.06
C ASP A 303 -2.06 -5.57 -5.08
N ASP A 304 -1.40 -6.58 -5.67
CA ASP A 304 -0.37 -6.40 -6.70
C ASP A 304 -0.96 -5.67 -7.93
N LYS A 305 -2.19 -5.99 -8.34
CA LYS A 305 -2.90 -5.31 -9.43
C LYS A 305 -3.26 -3.86 -9.07
N HIS A 306 -3.68 -3.61 -7.84
CA HIS A 306 -3.98 -2.27 -7.35
C HIS A 306 -2.72 -1.39 -7.32
N ASP A 307 -1.58 -1.95 -6.92
CA ASP A 307 -0.30 -1.25 -6.90
C ASP A 307 0.31 -1.02 -8.28
N LEU A 308 -0.10 -1.77 -9.31
CA LEU A 308 0.34 -1.56 -10.69
C LEU A 308 0.01 -0.15 -11.22
N TYR A 309 -1.04 0.48 -10.69
CA TYR A 309 -1.33 1.89 -11.01
C TYR A 309 -0.15 2.81 -10.68
N LYS A 310 0.54 2.59 -9.55
CA LYS A 310 1.71 3.38 -9.15
C LYS A 310 2.86 3.20 -10.15
N VAL A 311 3.03 1.98 -10.67
CA VAL A 311 4.01 1.68 -11.72
C VAL A 311 3.65 2.41 -13.02
N THR A 312 2.39 2.38 -13.44
CA THR A 312 1.92 3.09 -14.65
C THR A 312 2.11 4.60 -14.52
N LEU A 313 1.77 5.18 -13.36
CA LEU A 313 1.98 6.60 -13.11
C LEU A 313 3.48 6.95 -13.17
N LYS A 314 4.34 6.13 -12.57
CA LYS A 314 5.80 6.33 -12.65
C LYS A 314 6.33 6.22 -14.09
N ARG A 315 5.83 5.27 -14.88
CA ARG A 315 6.14 5.15 -16.32
C ARG A 315 5.79 6.43 -17.07
N ILE A 316 4.62 7.01 -16.82
CA ILE A 316 4.19 8.25 -17.49
C ILE A 316 5.15 9.40 -17.16
N PHE A 317 5.47 9.58 -15.88
CA PHE A 317 6.40 10.62 -15.41
C PHE A 317 7.88 10.36 -15.75
N ASN A 318 8.21 9.17 -16.28
CA ASN A 318 9.52 8.89 -16.85
C ASN A 318 9.72 9.58 -18.22
N SER A 319 8.65 10.08 -18.84
CA SER A 319 8.74 10.88 -20.07
C SER A 319 9.43 12.22 -19.82
N SER A 320 10.18 12.71 -20.81
CA SER A 320 10.74 14.07 -20.78
C SER A 320 9.79 15.13 -21.35
N ASN A 321 8.65 14.72 -21.94
CA ASN A 321 7.68 15.61 -22.56
C ASN A 321 6.53 15.91 -21.59
N SER A 322 6.44 17.16 -21.14
CA SER A 322 5.42 17.63 -20.20
C SER A 322 4.00 17.48 -20.74
N ASP A 323 3.76 17.79 -22.02
CA ASP A 323 2.43 17.68 -22.62
C ASP A 323 1.99 16.21 -22.72
N PHE A 324 2.92 15.29 -23.01
CA PHE A 324 2.63 13.86 -22.96
C PHE A 324 2.23 13.41 -21.55
N ILE A 325 2.98 13.83 -20.51
CA ILE A 325 2.65 13.51 -19.12
C ILE A 325 1.24 14.00 -18.78
N TYR A 326 0.95 15.25 -19.13
CA TYR A 326 -0.36 15.86 -18.91
C TYR A 326 -1.48 15.06 -19.61
N GLN A 327 -1.33 14.77 -20.90
CA GLN A 327 -2.33 14.05 -21.68
C GLN A 327 -2.60 12.65 -21.10
N GLU A 328 -1.56 11.90 -20.75
CA GLU A 328 -1.70 10.57 -20.17
C GLU A 328 -2.32 10.61 -18.77
N VAL A 329 -1.97 11.58 -17.93
CA VAL A 329 -2.59 11.70 -16.58
C VAL A 329 -4.07 12.08 -16.67
N VAL A 330 -4.43 13.00 -17.57
CA VAL A 330 -5.80 13.53 -17.66
C VAL A 330 -6.73 12.61 -18.44
N HIS A 331 -6.24 12.02 -19.53
CA HIS A 331 -7.04 11.27 -20.50
C HIS A 331 -6.67 9.79 -20.63
N GLY A 332 -5.60 9.35 -19.97
CA GLY A 332 -5.21 7.94 -19.97
C GLY A 332 -6.29 7.07 -19.33
N ASP A 333 -6.55 5.91 -19.94
CA ASP A 333 -7.47 4.92 -19.40
C ASP A 333 -6.71 3.91 -18.52
N TYR A 334 -6.95 3.99 -17.21
CA TYR A 334 -6.33 3.11 -16.21
C TYR A 334 -7.25 1.96 -15.80
N ILE A 335 -8.51 1.95 -16.28
CA ILE A 335 -9.54 0.93 -16.00
C ILE A 335 -9.22 -0.46 -16.58
N PRO A 336 -8.55 -0.62 -17.75
CA PRO A 336 -8.25 -1.93 -18.33
C PRO A 336 -7.49 -2.87 -17.39
N LEU A 337 -6.85 -2.35 -16.35
CA LEU A 337 -6.11 -3.14 -15.36
C LEU A 337 -6.99 -4.09 -14.52
N PHE A 338 -8.30 -3.82 -14.39
CA PHE A 338 -9.21 -4.59 -13.52
C PHE A 338 -10.28 -5.40 -14.26
N GLY A 339 -10.57 -5.10 -15.53
CA GLY A 339 -11.69 -5.70 -16.27
C GLY A 339 -11.63 -7.23 -16.31
N ASP A 340 -10.57 -7.77 -16.91
CA ASP A 340 -10.38 -9.22 -17.04
C ASP A 340 -10.20 -9.91 -15.68
N PHE A 341 -9.64 -9.19 -14.71
CA PHE A 341 -9.32 -9.73 -13.39
C PHE A 341 -10.57 -10.07 -12.60
N ARG A 342 -11.60 -9.21 -12.64
CA ARG A 342 -12.89 -9.48 -11.99
C ARG A 342 -13.51 -10.77 -12.50
N ASP A 343 -13.57 -10.93 -13.82
CA ASP A 343 -14.20 -12.09 -14.44
C ASP A 343 -13.37 -13.36 -14.22
N ASP A 344 -12.04 -13.23 -14.08
CA ASP A 344 -11.17 -14.35 -13.69
C ASP A 344 -11.49 -14.82 -12.27
N ILE A 345 -11.60 -13.89 -11.31
CA ILE A 345 -11.91 -14.19 -9.91
C ILE A 345 -13.30 -14.78 -9.76
N ALA A 346 -14.31 -14.22 -10.45
CA ALA A 346 -15.66 -14.77 -10.48
C ALA A 346 -15.68 -16.19 -11.08
N GLY A 347 -14.94 -16.41 -12.17
CA GLY A 347 -14.74 -17.73 -12.75
C GLY A 347 -14.11 -18.71 -11.77
N ILE A 348 -13.04 -18.31 -11.07
CA ILE A 348 -12.38 -19.17 -10.08
C ILE A 348 -13.35 -19.56 -8.97
N LYS A 349 -14.10 -18.59 -8.41
CA LYS A 349 -15.11 -18.89 -7.38
C LYS A 349 -16.13 -19.91 -7.89
N ASN A 350 -16.71 -19.67 -9.07
CA ASN A 350 -17.69 -20.59 -9.65
C ASN A 350 -17.10 -21.98 -9.87
N PHE A 351 -15.84 -22.07 -10.28
CA PHE A 351 -15.16 -23.36 -10.41
C PHE A 351 -15.04 -24.08 -9.07
N GLU A 352 -14.63 -23.41 -7.98
CA GLU A 352 -14.57 -24.04 -6.66
C GLU A 352 -15.93 -24.60 -6.23
N ASP A 353 -17.00 -23.82 -6.42
CA ASP A 353 -18.36 -24.22 -6.08
C ASP A 353 -18.81 -25.46 -6.88
N ILE A 354 -18.50 -25.49 -8.19
CA ILE A 354 -18.81 -26.64 -9.07
C ILE A 354 -17.96 -27.85 -8.68
N TYR A 355 -16.66 -27.67 -8.52
CA TYR A 355 -15.70 -28.74 -8.24
C TYR A 355 -16.00 -29.45 -6.92
N LYS A 356 -16.44 -28.71 -5.89
CA LYS A 356 -16.91 -29.26 -4.61
C LYS A 356 -18.15 -30.17 -4.75
N GLY A 357 -18.97 -29.93 -5.77
CA GLY A 357 -20.15 -30.75 -6.08
C GLY A 357 -19.85 -31.99 -6.92
N LEU A 358 -18.65 -32.12 -7.50
CA LEU A 358 -18.24 -33.28 -8.29
C LEU A 358 -17.87 -34.46 -7.40
N SER A 359 -18.10 -35.67 -7.88
CA SER A 359 -17.59 -36.91 -7.27
C SER A 359 -16.07 -37.00 -7.38
N SER A 360 -15.44 -37.87 -6.58
CA SER A 360 -13.99 -38.06 -6.61
C SER A 360 -13.47 -38.52 -7.99
N ASP A 361 -14.24 -39.33 -8.72
CA ASP A 361 -13.88 -39.79 -10.06
C ASP A 361 -13.95 -38.63 -11.07
N GLU A 362 -14.98 -37.79 -11.00
CA GLU A 362 -15.12 -36.61 -11.85
C GLU A 362 -14.03 -35.56 -11.58
N GLN A 363 -13.66 -35.38 -10.31
CA GLN A 363 -12.53 -34.53 -9.92
C GLN A 363 -11.20 -35.05 -10.49
N ALA A 364 -10.98 -36.36 -10.46
CA ALA A 364 -9.79 -36.97 -11.04
C ALA A 364 -9.72 -36.76 -12.56
N LEU A 365 -10.85 -36.85 -13.27
CA LEU A 365 -10.93 -36.57 -14.71
C LEU A 365 -10.60 -35.10 -15.03
N ILE A 366 -11.03 -34.15 -14.19
CA ILE A 366 -10.67 -32.74 -14.37
C ILE A 366 -9.17 -32.53 -14.16
N GLU A 367 -8.56 -33.19 -13.17
CA GLU A 367 -7.12 -33.11 -12.95
C GLU A 367 -6.31 -33.78 -14.06
N ASP A 368 -6.82 -34.87 -14.66
CA ASP A 368 -6.23 -35.49 -15.86
C ASP A 368 -6.23 -34.51 -17.05
N ILE A 369 -7.38 -33.90 -17.34
CA ILE A 369 -7.50 -32.85 -18.38
C ILE A 369 -6.52 -31.70 -18.09
N ARG A 370 -6.45 -31.23 -16.83
CA ARG A 370 -5.53 -30.15 -16.44
C ARG A 370 -4.06 -30.54 -16.62
N SER A 371 -3.71 -31.80 -16.40
CA SER A 371 -2.31 -32.25 -16.54
C SER A 371 -1.81 -32.14 -17.98
N ASN A 372 -2.71 -32.17 -18.97
CA ASN A 372 -2.43 -31.94 -20.38
C ASN A 372 -2.33 -30.45 -20.75
N ASP A 373 -2.81 -29.53 -19.92
CA ASP A 373 -2.66 -28.07 -20.10
C ASP A 373 -1.44 -27.56 -19.31
N THR A 374 -0.26 -27.74 -19.89
CA THR A 374 1.02 -27.45 -19.20
C THR A 374 1.40 -25.98 -19.20
N GLU A 375 0.90 -25.19 -20.16
CA GLU A 375 1.25 -23.78 -20.33
C GLU A 375 0.42 -22.84 -19.43
N ARG A 376 -0.81 -23.24 -19.06
CA ARG A 376 -1.72 -22.38 -18.30
C ARG A 376 -1.52 -22.52 -16.79
N SER A 377 -1.45 -21.38 -16.10
CA SER A 377 -1.46 -21.41 -14.63
C SER A 377 -2.75 -22.06 -14.09
N LYS A 378 -2.64 -22.80 -12.99
CA LYS A 378 -3.80 -23.45 -12.33
C LYS A 378 -4.98 -22.49 -12.12
N LEU A 379 -4.73 -21.21 -11.78
CA LEU A 379 -5.80 -20.22 -11.58
C LEU A 379 -6.51 -19.84 -12.89
N LYS A 380 -5.77 -19.68 -14.00
CA LYS A 380 -6.36 -19.40 -15.31
C LYS A 380 -7.19 -20.57 -15.84
N PHE A 381 -6.79 -21.81 -15.54
CA PHE A 381 -7.58 -23.00 -15.88
C PHE A 381 -8.91 -23.01 -15.11
N LYS A 382 -8.85 -22.77 -13.79
CA LYS A 382 -10.05 -22.63 -12.94
C LYS A 382 -10.97 -21.51 -13.42
N ALA A 383 -10.42 -20.32 -13.69
CA ALA A 383 -11.16 -19.18 -14.22
C ALA A 383 -11.92 -19.53 -15.50
N LEU A 384 -11.24 -20.16 -16.46
CA LEU A 384 -11.80 -20.56 -17.74
C LEU A 384 -12.95 -21.55 -17.56
N LEU A 385 -12.74 -22.64 -16.83
CA LEU A 385 -13.78 -23.65 -16.61
C LEU A 385 -14.98 -23.10 -15.84
N GLY A 386 -14.76 -22.32 -14.78
CA GLY A 386 -15.85 -21.76 -13.99
C GLY A 386 -16.71 -20.75 -14.76
N ARG A 387 -16.17 -20.10 -15.81
CA ARG A 387 -16.97 -19.28 -16.74
C ARG A 387 -17.87 -20.11 -17.67
N LEU A 388 -17.51 -21.35 -17.97
CA LEU A 388 -18.35 -22.25 -18.78
C LEU A 388 -19.58 -22.75 -18.02
N GLY A 389 -19.49 -22.82 -16.69
CA GLY A 389 -20.55 -23.27 -15.80
C GLY A 389 -20.68 -24.80 -15.70
N SER A 390 -21.52 -25.24 -14.77
CA SER A 390 -21.62 -26.66 -14.35
C SER A 390 -22.00 -27.60 -15.49
N LYS A 391 -22.96 -27.19 -16.34
CA LYS A 391 -23.43 -28.00 -17.47
C LYS A 391 -22.29 -28.29 -18.46
N ALA A 392 -21.57 -27.26 -18.87
CA ALA A 392 -20.48 -27.41 -19.82
C ALA A 392 -19.33 -28.24 -19.25
N ILE A 393 -18.98 -28.03 -17.97
CA ILE A 393 -17.98 -28.86 -17.27
C ILE A 393 -18.42 -30.34 -17.24
N SER A 394 -19.67 -30.61 -16.88
CA SER A 394 -20.20 -31.99 -16.83
C SER A 394 -20.14 -32.67 -18.20
N GLU A 395 -20.47 -31.95 -19.27
CA GLU A 395 -20.38 -32.47 -20.63
C GLU A 395 -18.93 -32.70 -21.09
N ILE A 396 -17.98 -31.85 -20.67
CA ILE A 396 -16.54 -32.06 -20.91
C ILE A 396 -16.05 -33.32 -20.20
N ILE A 397 -16.44 -33.50 -18.93
CA ILE A 397 -16.09 -34.69 -18.14
C ILE A 397 -16.65 -35.96 -18.79
N ALA A 398 -17.94 -35.96 -19.14
CA ALA A 398 -18.59 -37.10 -19.78
C ALA A 398 -17.93 -37.46 -21.13
N PHE A 399 -17.58 -36.44 -21.92
CA PHE A 399 -16.86 -36.64 -23.17
C PHE A 399 -15.48 -37.28 -22.94
N HIS A 400 -14.69 -36.73 -22.00
CA HIS A 400 -13.35 -37.22 -21.70
C HIS A 400 -13.38 -38.64 -21.15
N LEU A 401 -14.32 -38.95 -20.24
CA LEU A 401 -14.55 -40.30 -19.73
C LEU A 401 -14.84 -41.30 -20.84
N ASN A 402 -15.71 -40.95 -21.79
CA ASN A 402 -16.02 -41.81 -22.94
C ASN A 402 -14.77 -42.10 -23.80
N VAL A 403 -13.92 -41.08 -24.03
CA VAL A 403 -12.65 -41.29 -24.76
C VAL A 403 -11.73 -42.24 -24.00
N LEU A 404 -11.58 -42.09 -22.69
CA LEU A 404 -10.73 -42.96 -21.87
C LEU A 404 -11.25 -44.41 -21.84
N GLN A 405 -12.57 -44.60 -21.74
CA GLN A 405 -13.19 -45.93 -21.77
C GLN A 405 -12.96 -46.63 -23.11
N GLU A 406 -13.16 -45.93 -24.23
CA GLU A 406 -12.90 -46.50 -25.55
C GLU A 406 -11.41 -46.76 -25.79
N LYS A 407 -10.52 -45.88 -25.29
CA LYS A 407 -9.06 -46.07 -25.31
C LYS A 407 -8.65 -47.34 -24.57
N GLU A 408 -9.11 -47.55 -23.34
CA GLU A 408 -8.77 -48.75 -22.57
C GLU A 408 -9.40 -50.02 -23.16
N ALA A 409 -10.64 -49.94 -23.68
CA ALA A 409 -11.26 -51.08 -24.37
C ALA A 409 -10.48 -51.47 -25.63
N ALA A 410 -10.07 -50.51 -26.45
CA ALA A 410 -9.23 -50.76 -27.63
C ALA A 410 -7.88 -51.37 -27.25
N LYS A 411 -7.21 -50.82 -26.22
CA LYS A 411 -5.94 -51.32 -25.70
C LYS A 411 -6.04 -52.77 -25.22
N SER A 412 -7.11 -53.10 -24.49
CA SER A 412 -7.37 -54.45 -23.98
C SER A 412 -7.52 -55.46 -25.13
N VAL A 413 -8.34 -55.14 -26.14
CA VAL A 413 -8.51 -56.01 -27.33
C VAL A 413 -7.19 -56.15 -28.11
N LEU A 414 -6.48 -55.05 -28.36
CA LEU A 414 -5.17 -55.06 -29.04
C LEU A 414 -4.14 -55.96 -28.34
N GLY A 415 -4.19 -56.02 -27.01
CA GLY A 415 -3.35 -56.92 -26.22
C GLY A 415 -3.48 -58.39 -26.63
N ASN A 416 -4.68 -58.82 -27.02
CA ASN A 416 -5.02 -60.20 -27.37
C ASN A 416 -4.77 -60.56 -28.84
N VAL A 417 -4.51 -59.58 -29.72
CA VAL A 417 -4.20 -59.84 -31.13
C VAL A 417 -2.87 -60.59 -31.25
N PRO A 418 -2.74 -61.63 -32.10
CA PRO A 418 -1.46 -62.31 -32.35
C PRO A 418 -0.39 -61.36 -32.92
N LYS A 419 0.88 -61.68 -32.71
CA LYS A 419 1.97 -60.89 -33.31
C LYS A 419 1.97 -61.05 -34.83
N GLY A 420 2.09 -59.93 -35.54
CA GLY A 420 2.15 -59.84 -36.99
C GLY A 420 2.06 -58.40 -37.44
N ASP A 421 2.30 -58.16 -38.73
CA ASP A 421 2.37 -56.81 -39.32
C ASP A 421 1.08 -56.00 -39.09
N GLU A 422 -0.09 -56.63 -39.22
CA GLU A 422 -1.39 -55.97 -38.99
C GLU A 422 -1.57 -55.50 -37.54
N LYS A 423 -1.03 -56.24 -36.56
CA LYS A 423 -1.04 -55.80 -35.16
C LYS A 423 -0.14 -54.59 -34.96
N GLU A 424 1.04 -54.61 -35.58
CA GLU A 424 2.00 -53.51 -35.46
C GLU A 424 1.42 -52.22 -36.06
N ASP A 425 0.76 -52.31 -37.21
CA ASP A 425 0.05 -51.18 -37.82
C ASP A 425 -1.06 -50.64 -36.92
N LEU A 426 -1.88 -51.51 -36.30
CA LEU A 426 -2.92 -51.09 -35.37
C LEU A 426 -2.36 -50.46 -34.09
N VAL A 427 -1.25 -50.98 -33.56
CA VAL A 427 -0.56 -50.39 -32.40
C VAL A 427 -0.03 -49.00 -32.73
N GLN A 428 0.61 -48.81 -33.88
CA GLN A 428 1.08 -47.48 -34.32
C GLN A 428 -0.08 -46.49 -34.50
N GLN A 429 -1.20 -46.94 -35.06
CA GLN A 429 -2.40 -46.10 -35.18
C GLN A 429 -3.00 -45.75 -33.82
N PHE A 430 -3.08 -46.71 -32.90
CA PHE A 430 -3.54 -46.50 -31.53
C PHE A 430 -2.68 -45.45 -30.81
N GLU A 431 -1.35 -45.62 -30.83
CA GLU A 431 -0.41 -44.68 -30.20
C GLU A 431 -0.53 -43.27 -30.80
N ARG A 432 -0.70 -43.18 -32.12
CA ARG A 432 -0.95 -41.89 -32.80
C ARG A 432 -2.23 -41.24 -32.32
N TYR A 433 -3.31 -41.99 -32.11
CA TYR A 433 -4.56 -41.44 -31.59
C TYR A 433 -4.47 -41.02 -30.13
N VAL A 434 -3.71 -41.74 -29.30
CA VAL A 434 -3.42 -41.31 -27.92
C VAL A 434 -2.68 -39.97 -27.94
N TYR A 435 -1.56 -39.90 -28.67
CA TYR A 435 -0.78 -38.67 -28.77
C TYR A 435 -1.58 -37.48 -29.30
N ASN A 436 -2.35 -37.68 -30.38
CA ASN A 436 -3.16 -36.62 -30.96
C ASN A 436 -4.30 -36.16 -30.05
N TYR A 437 -4.84 -37.05 -29.21
CA TYR A 437 -5.88 -36.68 -28.25
C TYR A 437 -5.33 -35.76 -27.16
N ASP A 438 -4.16 -36.07 -26.61
CA ASP A 438 -3.52 -35.26 -25.58
C ASP A 438 -3.18 -33.86 -26.13
N LEU A 439 -2.62 -33.79 -27.35
CA LEU A 439 -2.41 -32.52 -28.08
C LEU A 439 -3.71 -31.77 -28.36
N HIS A 440 -4.79 -32.48 -28.68
CA HIS A 440 -6.09 -31.86 -28.93
C HIS A 440 -6.66 -31.21 -27.67
N LEU A 441 -6.50 -31.86 -26.50
CA LEU A 441 -6.90 -31.27 -25.23
C LEU A 441 -6.09 -29.99 -24.98
N GLU A 442 -4.76 -30.04 -25.08
CA GLU A 442 -3.89 -28.87 -24.94
C GLU A 442 -4.35 -27.72 -25.86
N TRP A 443 -4.57 -28.01 -27.14
CA TRP A 443 -5.03 -27.02 -28.12
C TRP A 443 -6.44 -26.47 -27.84
N CYS A 444 -7.36 -27.28 -27.29
CA CYS A 444 -8.69 -26.81 -26.92
C CYS A 444 -8.62 -25.74 -25.84
N PHE A 445 -7.74 -25.92 -24.86
CA PHE A 445 -7.59 -25.03 -23.71
C PHE A 445 -6.73 -23.79 -23.98
N GLN A 446 -6.15 -23.65 -25.17
CA GLN A 446 -5.59 -22.39 -25.65
C GLN A 446 -6.68 -21.37 -26.06
N ASP A 447 -7.89 -21.82 -26.38
CA ASP A 447 -9.02 -20.94 -26.71
C ASP A 447 -9.76 -20.42 -25.45
N SER A 448 -10.43 -19.30 -25.61
CA SER A 448 -11.41 -18.72 -24.67
C SER A 448 -12.64 -19.60 -24.43
N ASN A 449 -12.94 -20.56 -25.33
CA ASN A 449 -14.07 -21.47 -25.20
C ASN A 449 -13.72 -22.91 -25.63
N PRO A 450 -13.15 -23.72 -24.72
CA PRO A 450 -12.73 -25.09 -25.03
C PRO A 450 -13.92 -26.04 -25.28
N TYR A 451 -15.11 -25.72 -24.77
CA TYR A 451 -16.27 -26.60 -24.77
C TYR A 451 -16.67 -27.08 -26.18
N ASN A 452 -16.81 -26.15 -27.13
CA ASN A 452 -17.23 -26.51 -28.50
C ASN A 452 -16.18 -27.36 -29.22
N ARG A 453 -14.89 -27.15 -28.93
CA ARG A 453 -13.81 -27.92 -29.58
C ARG A 453 -13.71 -29.34 -29.02
N ILE A 454 -13.88 -29.50 -27.71
CA ILE A 454 -13.88 -30.81 -27.04
C ILE A 454 -15.08 -31.63 -27.53
N LYS A 455 -16.29 -31.06 -27.42
CA LYS A 455 -17.56 -31.74 -27.73
C LYS A 455 -17.67 -32.24 -29.17
N ASN A 456 -17.08 -31.52 -30.12
CA ASN A 456 -17.18 -31.86 -31.56
C ASN A 456 -16.07 -32.81 -32.04
N SER A 457 -15.18 -33.27 -31.16
CA SER A 457 -14.08 -34.15 -31.56
C SER A 457 -14.53 -35.62 -31.70
N LYS A 458 -13.83 -36.38 -32.56
CA LYS A 458 -14.18 -37.76 -32.95
C LYS A 458 -13.29 -38.83 -32.29
N TYR A 459 -12.55 -38.48 -31.23
CA TYR A 459 -11.52 -39.36 -30.67
C TYR A 459 -12.07 -40.67 -30.11
N ALA A 460 -13.23 -40.65 -29.43
CA ALA A 460 -13.87 -41.88 -28.97
C ALA A 460 -14.15 -42.83 -30.15
N SER A 461 -14.71 -42.31 -31.25
CA SER A 461 -14.98 -43.09 -32.47
C SER A 461 -13.71 -43.63 -33.13
N ASN A 462 -12.57 -42.93 -33.03
CA ASN A 462 -11.30 -43.43 -33.55
C ASN A 462 -10.82 -44.66 -32.75
N PHE A 463 -10.90 -44.63 -31.42
CA PHE A 463 -10.58 -45.80 -30.59
C PHE A 463 -11.57 -46.95 -30.81
N THR A 464 -12.86 -46.66 -30.99
CA THR A 464 -13.86 -47.69 -31.35
C THR A 464 -13.50 -48.40 -32.64
N LYS A 465 -13.04 -47.68 -33.67
CA LYS A 465 -12.60 -48.31 -34.94
C LYS A 465 -11.41 -49.25 -34.75
N ILE A 466 -10.40 -48.81 -33.98
CA ILE A 466 -9.25 -49.66 -33.65
C ILE A 466 -9.68 -50.93 -32.91
N LYS A 467 -10.60 -50.79 -31.95
CA LYS A 467 -11.21 -51.91 -31.21
C LYS A 467 -11.90 -52.89 -32.17
N GLU A 468 -12.72 -52.40 -33.09
CA GLU A 468 -13.45 -53.22 -34.08
C GLU A 468 -12.50 -53.92 -35.07
N GLU A 469 -11.44 -53.25 -35.52
CA GLU A 469 -10.42 -53.84 -36.41
C GLU A 469 -9.61 -54.92 -35.67
N ALA A 470 -9.19 -54.65 -34.43
CA ALA A 470 -8.47 -55.62 -33.60
C ALA A 470 -9.32 -56.87 -33.29
N LEU A 471 -10.64 -56.72 -33.10
CA LEU A 471 -11.55 -57.85 -32.89
C LEU A 471 -11.58 -58.80 -34.11
N LYS A 472 -11.49 -58.28 -35.34
CA LYS A 472 -11.45 -59.10 -36.57
C LYS A 472 -10.20 -59.97 -36.66
N LEU A 473 -9.11 -59.54 -36.02
CA LEU A 473 -7.82 -60.24 -36.00
C LEU A 473 -7.64 -61.16 -34.79
N THR A 474 -8.58 -61.11 -33.84
CA THR A 474 -8.52 -61.94 -32.64
C THR A 474 -9.04 -63.35 -33.00
N PRO A 475 -8.26 -64.43 -32.79
CA PRO A 475 -8.73 -65.77 -33.10
C PRO A 475 -10.00 -66.08 -32.30
N VAL A 476 -11.04 -66.53 -32.99
CA VAL A 476 -12.22 -67.08 -32.32
C VAL A 476 -11.76 -68.39 -31.68
N ASN A 477 -11.63 -68.41 -30.36
CA ASN A 477 -11.52 -69.67 -29.64
C ASN A 477 -12.85 -70.41 -29.85
N GLU A 478 -12.93 -71.24 -30.89
CA GLU A 478 -13.93 -72.30 -30.98
C GLU A 478 -13.64 -73.27 -29.82
N VAL A 479 -14.25 -72.98 -28.67
CA VAL A 479 -14.34 -73.94 -27.57
C VAL A 479 -15.15 -75.12 -28.10
N GLY A 480 -14.50 -76.29 -28.11
CA GLY A 480 -14.95 -77.47 -28.82
C GLY A 480 -16.35 -77.94 -28.46
N ASN A 481 -17.20 -78.05 -29.47
CA ASN A 481 -18.20 -79.11 -29.54
C ASN A 481 -17.45 -80.43 -29.79
N ALA A 482 -16.97 -81.06 -28.73
CA ALA A 482 -16.65 -82.48 -28.77
C ALA A 482 -17.98 -83.24 -28.62
N ASP A 483 -18.52 -83.68 -29.76
CA ASP A 483 -19.59 -84.65 -29.87
C ASP A 483 -19.28 -85.85 -28.96
N GLY A 484 -20.08 -86.01 -27.91
CA GLY A 484 -20.07 -87.19 -27.06
C GLY A 484 -20.78 -88.33 -27.78
N ASP A 485 -20.05 -89.03 -28.65
CA ASP A 485 -20.49 -90.29 -29.25
C ASP A 485 -20.47 -91.40 -28.18
N LEU A 486 -21.56 -91.46 -27.41
CA LEU A 486 -21.80 -92.48 -26.39
C LEU A 486 -22.25 -93.77 -27.08
N HIS A 487 -21.26 -94.57 -27.45
CA HIS A 487 -21.41 -95.96 -27.87
C HIS A 487 -22.00 -96.79 -26.70
N ILE A 488 -23.31 -97.01 -26.70
CA ILE A 488 -23.95 -98.02 -25.84
C ILE A 488 -23.52 -99.40 -26.37
N LYS A 489 -22.76 -100.14 -25.55
CA LYS A 489 -22.51 -101.57 -25.71
C LYS A 489 -23.43 -102.34 -24.77
N ASP A 490 -24.23 -103.21 -25.38
CA ASP A 490 -24.98 -104.30 -24.74
C ASP A 490 -24.07 -105.34 -24.06
N ASN A 491 -24.73 -106.11 -23.17
CA ASN A 491 -24.31 -107.30 -22.40
C ASN A 491 -23.76 -106.98 -21.00
N LYS A 492 -24.30 -107.51 -19.89
CA LYS A 492 -25.05 -108.76 -19.66
C LYS A 492 -25.88 -108.68 -18.38
#